data_AF-A0A6V8CXS7-F1
#
_entry.id   AF-A0A6V8CXS7-F1
#
_cell.length_a   1.000
_cell.length_b   1.000
_cell.length_c   1.000
_cell.angle_alpha   90.00
_cell.angle_beta   90.00
_cell.angle_gamma   90.00
#
_symmetry.space_group_name_H-M   'P 1'
#
loop_
_entity.id
_entity.type
_entity.pdbx_description
1 polymer ?
#
loop_
_entity_poly.entity_id
_entity_poly.type
_entity_poly.pdbx_seq_one_letter_code
_entity_poly.pdbx_strand_id
1 'polypeptide(L)' 'MERLSALDKPDEGNDTEQIWFIIRTFLGILRVLIFVSIIIIAEMLEEIFIGNLSLAVWSLIVGIPMFVLISSLIILG' A
#
# COMPACT_ATOMS: atom_id res chain seq x y z
N MET A 1 15.53 -30.44 -34.26
CA MET A 1 16.50 -29.78 -33.36
C MET A 1 16.25 -28.28 -33.17
N GLU A 2 15.43 -27.61 -34.00
CA GLU A 2 15.20 -26.15 -33.90
C GLU A 2 14.01 -25.75 -33.00
N ARG A 3 13.10 -26.68 -32.72
CA ARG A 3 11.91 -26.45 -31.87
C ARG A 3 12.18 -26.58 -30.36
N LEU A 4 13.26 -27.27 -29.97
CA LEU A 4 13.62 -27.49 -28.56
C LEU A 4 14.45 -26.32 -27.99
N SER A 5 15.22 -25.63 -28.83
CA SER A 5 16.01 -24.45 -28.43
C SER A 5 15.15 -23.19 -28.20
N ALA A 6 13.88 -23.19 -28.62
CA ALA A 6 12.94 -22.10 -28.37
C ALA A 6 12.22 -22.22 -27.02
N LEU A 7 12.33 -23.38 -26.35
CA LEU A 7 11.65 -23.70 -25.09
C LEU A 7 12.56 -23.51 -23.86
N ASP A 8 13.85 -23.24 -24.09
CA ASP A 8 14.88 -23.08 -23.05
C ASP A 8 15.24 -21.60 -22.81
N LYS A 9 14.37 -20.67 -23.24
CA LYS A 9 14.48 -19.29 -22.79
C LYS A 9 13.76 -19.18 -21.45
N PRO A 10 14.48 -18.92 -20.34
CA PRO A 10 13.80 -18.61 -19.09
C PRO A 10 12.90 -17.39 -19.33
N ASP A 11 11.63 -17.53 -19.02
CA ASP A 11 10.60 -16.52 -19.17
C ASP A 11 10.74 -15.49 -18.03
N GLU A 12 11.91 -14.84 -17.92
CA GLU A 12 12.28 -13.95 -16.81
C GLU A 12 11.33 -12.74 -16.67
N GLY A 13 10.63 -12.38 -17.76
CA GLY A 13 9.61 -11.34 -17.76
C GLY A 13 8.37 -11.70 -16.94
N ASN A 14 8.01 -12.98 -16.87
CA ASN A 14 6.80 -13.46 -16.22
C ASN A 14 6.90 -13.39 -14.69
N ASP A 15 8.03 -13.80 -14.12
CA ASP A 15 8.20 -13.84 -12.66
C ASP A 15 8.25 -12.44 -12.03
N THR A 16 8.89 -11.48 -12.71
CA THR A 16 8.98 -10.09 -12.23
C THR A 16 7.61 -9.41 -12.23
N GLU A 17 6.80 -9.61 -13.28
CA GLU A 17 5.44 -9.08 -13.36
C GLU A 17 4.52 -9.68 -12.28
N GLN A 18 4.64 -10.98 -12.01
CA GLN A 18 3.87 -11.65 -10.95
C GLN A 18 4.18 -11.07 -9.57
N ILE A 19 5.46 -10.85 -9.25
CA ILE A 19 5.87 -10.20 -8.00
C ILE A 19 5.26 -8.81 -7.89
N TRP A 20 5.29 -8.05 -8.98
CA TRP A 20 4.73 -6.70 -8.99
C TRP A 20 3.21 -6.68 -8.76
N PHE A 21 2.49 -7.64 -9.34
CA PHE A 21 1.05 -7.81 -9.10
C PHE A 21 0.73 -8.12 -7.64
N ILE A 22 1.52 -8.99 -7.00
CA ILE A 22 1.35 -9.33 -5.57
C ILE A 22 1.59 -8.09 -4.71
N ILE A 23 2.66 -7.33 -4.98
CA ILE A 23 2.98 -6.10 -4.24
C ILE A 23 1.84 -5.09 -4.36
N ARG A 24 1.36 -4.80 -5.59
CA ARG A 24 0.23 -3.88 -5.81
C ARG A 24 -1.02 -4.33 -5.05
N THR A 25 -1.30 -5.63 -5.01
CA THR A 25 -2.43 -6.19 -4.25
C THR A 25 -2.28 -5.93 -2.75
N PHE A 26 -1.11 -6.22 -2.18
CA PHE A 26 -0.82 -5.96 -0.77
C PHE A 26 -0.89 -4.47 -0.41
N LEU A 27 -0.34 -3.60 -1.26
CA LEU A 27 -0.42 -2.15 -1.08
C LEU A 27 -1.87 -1.66 -1.11
N GLY A 28 -2.71 -2.22 -1.98
CA GLY A 28 -4.14 -1.94 -2.03
C GLY A 28 -4.86 -2.31 -0.72
N ILE A 29 -4.56 -3.48 -0.16
CA ILE A 29 -5.10 -3.91 1.14
C ILE A 29 -4.63 -2.96 2.26
N LEU A 30 -3.33 -2.66 2.31
CA LEU A 30 -2.74 -1.78 3.31
C LEU A 30 -3.38 -0.38 3.28
N ARG A 31 -3.67 0.14 2.08
CA ARG A 31 -4.36 1.42 1.89
C ARG A 31 -5.74 1.43 2.55
N VAL A 32 -6.52 0.36 2.36
CA VAL A 32 -7.84 0.22 3.00
C VAL A 32 -7.70 0.16 4.52
N LEU A 33 -6.73 -0.60 5.03
CA LEU A 33 -6.47 -0.70 6.46
C LEU A 33 -6.12 0.67 7.06
N ILE A 34 -5.24 1.44 6.43
CA ILE A 34 -4.89 2.80 6.88
C ILE A 34 -6.12 3.69 6.92
N PHE A 35 -6.96 3.66 5.88
CA PHE A 35 -8.19 4.44 5.85
C PHE A 35 -9.13 4.08 7.01
N VAL A 36 -9.32 2.78 7.27
CA VAL A 36 -10.12 2.31 8.40
C VAL A 36 -9.50 2.71 9.73
N SER A 37 -8.18 2.61 9.88
CA SER A 37 -7.48 3.04 11.09
C SER A 37 -7.63 4.55 11.34
N ILE A 38 -7.60 5.38 10.31
CA ILE A 38 -7.85 6.83 10.45
C ILE A 38 -9.24 7.05 11.04
N ILE A 39 -10.27 6.39 10.52
CA ILE A 39 -11.65 6.51 11.02
C ILE A 39 -11.74 6.05 12.47
N ILE A 40 -11.24 4.85 12.79
CA ILE A 40 -11.29 4.30 14.14
C ILE A 40 -10.59 5.23 15.15
N ILE A 41 -9.40 5.72 14.80
CA ILE A 41 -8.65 6.62 15.68
C ILE A 41 -9.35 7.97 15.81
N ALA A 42 -9.89 8.51 14.71
CA ALA A 42 -10.59 9.78 14.73
C ALA A 42 -11.84 9.74 15.62
N GLU A 43 -12.63 8.66 15.54
CA GLU A 43 -13.88 8.52 16.28
C GLU A 43 -13.66 8.07 17.73
N MET A 44 -12.79 7.07 17.96
CA MET A 44 -12.69 6.43 19.28
C MET A 44 -11.67 7.10 20.21
N LEU A 45 -10.75 7.90 19.67
CA LEU A 45 -9.62 8.46 20.43
C LEU A 45 -9.59 10.00 20.37
N GLU A 46 -10.73 10.64 20.05
CA GLU A 46 -10.83 12.10 19.96
C GLU A 46 -10.48 12.81 21.28
N GLU A 47 -10.84 12.22 22.41
CA GLU A 47 -10.64 12.79 23.74
C GLU A 47 -9.17 12.72 24.23
N ILE A 48 -8.31 11.97 23.53
CA ILE A 48 -6.90 11.85 23.89
C ILE A 48 -6.12 12.96 23.21
N PHE A 49 -5.34 13.71 23.99
CA PHE A 49 -4.51 14.80 23.48
C PHE A 49 -3.03 14.46 23.61
N ILE A 50 -2.27 14.65 22.53
CA ILE A 50 -0.82 14.54 22.48
C ILE A 50 -0.27 15.85 21.90
N GLY A 51 0.62 16.52 22.64
CA GLY A 51 1.25 17.75 22.15
C GLY A 51 0.27 18.88 21.83
N ASN A 52 -0.78 19.05 22.66
CA ASN A 52 -1.86 20.03 22.49
C ASN A 52 -2.76 19.82 21.26
N LEU A 53 -2.65 18.67 20.58
CA LEU A 53 -3.53 18.27 19.48
C LEU A 53 -4.24 16.97 19.84
N SER A 54 -5.49 16.82 19.43
CA SER A 54 -6.20 15.55 19.63
C SER A 54 -5.57 14.44 18.79
N LEU A 55 -5.69 13.21 19.27
CA LEU A 55 -5.17 12.03 18.59
C LEU A 55 -5.91 11.80 17.26
N ALA A 56 -7.16 12.26 17.16
CA ALA A 56 -7.90 12.38 15.90
C ALA A 56 -7.21 13.30 14.89
N VAL A 57 -6.70 14.47 15.30
CA VAL A 57 -5.95 15.35 14.40
C VAL A 57 -4.62 14.72 13.99
N TRP A 58 -3.92 14.06 14.93
CA TRP A 58 -2.70 13.32 14.63
C TRP A 58 -2.92 12.19 13.61
N SER A 59 -4.04 11.47 13.70
CA SER A 59 -4.36 10.40 12.75
C SER A 59 -4.52 10.93 11.33
N LEU A 60 -5.05 12.15 11.15
CA LEU A 60 -5.13 12.82 9.85
C LEU A 60 -3.76 13.28 9.36
N ILE A 61 -2.97 13.93 10.23
CA ILE A 61 -1.63 14.44 9.91
C ILE A 61 -0.72 13.32 9.40
N VAL A 62 -0.80 12.12 9.98
CA VAL A 62 0.04 10.98 9.58
C VAL A 62 -0.65 10.11 8.53
N GLY A 63 -1.93 9.80 8.74
CA GLY A 63 -2.67 8.86 7.93
C GLY A 63 -2.93 9.35 6.50
N ILE A 64 -3.25 10.63 6.30
CA ILE A 64 -3.50 11.16 4.96
C ILE A 64 -2.22 11.13 4.10
N PRO A 65 -1.06 11.64 4.57
CA PRO A 65 0.18 11.51 3.81
C PRO A 65 0.57 10.07 3.50
N MET A 66 0.41 9.14 4.45
CA MET A 66 0.65 7.72 4.21
C MET A 66 -0.29 7.14 3.16
N PHE A 67 -1.58 7.47 3.22
CA PHE A 67 -2.57 7.03 2.24
C PHE A 67 -2.22 7.53 0.84
N VAL A 68 -1.85 8.81 0.72
CA VAL A 68 -1.42 9.41 -0.56
C VAL A 68 -0.15 8.73 -1.07
N LEU A 69 0.86 8.55 -0.21
CA LEU A 69 2.12 7.89 -0.57
C LEU A 69 1.88 6.48 -1.13
N ILE A 70 1.12 5.65 -0.43
CA ILE A 70 0.80 4.29 -0.90
C ILE A 70 -0.02 4.34 -2.19
N SER A 71 -0.99 5.25 -2.29
CA SER A 71 -1.77 5.43 -3.52
C SER A 71 -0.86 5.79 -4.70
N SER A 72 0.10 6.69 -4.50
CA SER A 72 1.09 7.06 -5.52
C SER A 72 2.00 5.89 -5.88
N LEU A 73 2.46 5.08 -4.91
CA LEU A 73 3.27 3.89 -5.19
C LEU A 73 2.53 2.84 -6.03
N ILE A 74 1.21 2.67 -5.81
CA ILE A 74 0.38 1.75 -6.62
C ILE A 74 0.22 2.27 -8.06
N ILE A 75 0.11 3.59 -8.24
CA ILE A 75 -0.10 4.21 -9.55
C ILE A 75 1.22 4.29 -10.36
N LEU A 76 2.32 4.64 -9.69
CA LEU A 76 3.61 4.94 -10.32
C LEU A 76 4.52 3.72 -10.47
N GLY A 77 4.41 2.73 -9.59
CA GLY A 77 5.01 1.43 -9.82
C GLY A 77 4.08 0.58 -10.66
#